data_AF-A0A8T6NWZ3-F1
#
_entry.id   AF-A0A8T6NWZ3-F1
#
_cell.length_a   1.000
_cell.length_b   1.000
_cell.length_c   1.000
_cell.angle_alpha   90.00
_cell.angle_beta   90.00
_cell.angle_gamma   90.00
#
_symmetry.space_group_name_H-M   'P 1'
#
loop_
_entity.id
_entity.type
_entity.pdbx_description
1 polymer ?
#
loop_
_entity_poly.entity_id
_entity_poly.type
_entity_poly.pdbx_seq_one_letter_code
_entity_poly.pdbx_strand_id
1 'polypeptide(L)'
;MPGTGIWQGECNRPEAIIGPHPFFQHSYDCMAGGPPGIVRANNRIYVFFGLGQNPAHLGCRYTYNESTFYDCATTTLIDGAREYGPLDAGGGAANPYFDFRFVTSADVVQVGGLFYMAYEGIRGPSNNGIGRDNQFALGFARAANPDSRWEMYPGNPVLGDVADNWGVGHADIVIVDGVTYMYTATPELIRGRYRLDWR
;
A
#
# COMPACT_ATOMS: atom_id res chain seq x y z
N MET A 1 -9.24 15.09 6.65
CA MET A 1 -9.39 15.67 5.30
C MET A 1 -10.82 15.42 4.84
N PRO A 2 -11.60 16.43 4.42
CA PRO A 2 -12.89 16.18 3.77
C PRO A 2 -12.70 15.25 2.56
N GLY A 3 -13.61 14.30 2.37
CA GLY A 3 -13.56 13.36 1.25
C GLY A 3 -12.69 12.11 1.45
N THR A 4 -12.20 11.83 2.67
CA THR A 4 -11.57 10.53 2.99
C THR A 4 -12.60 9.52 3.48
N GLY A 5 -12.54 8.29 2.99
CA GLY A 5 -13.50 7.22 3.24
C GLY A 5 -13.70 6.35 2.00
N ILE A 6 -14.62 5.39 2.10
CA ILE A 6 -15.18 4.68 0.95
C ILE A 6 -16.48 5.39 0.61
N TRP A 7 -16.60 5.83 -0.63
CA TRP A 7 -17.78 6.53 -1.13
C TRP A 7 -18.45 5.68 -2.20
N GLN A 8 -19.78 5.55 -2.12
CA GLN A 8 -20.57 4.93 -3.16
C GLN A 8 -20.71 5.91 -4.34
N GLY A 9 -20.20 5.54 -5.51
CA GLY A 9 -20.31 6.34 -6.73
C GLY A 9 -19.01 6.44 -7.52
N GLU A 10 -19.11 6.78 -8.80
CA GLU A 10 -18.01 6.69 -9.77
C GLU A 10 -16.76 7.53 -9.41
N CYS A 11 -15.60 6.99 -9.79
CA CYS A 11 -14.32 7.65 -9.62
C CYS A 11 -14.16 8.70 -10.70
N ASN A 12 -14.29 9.97 -10.32
CA ASN A 12 -14.27 11.08 -11.27
C ASN A 12 -12.86 11.43 -11.81
N ARG A 13 -11.82 10.75 -11.32
CA ARG A 13 -10.43 10.95 -11.77
C ARG A 13 -10.01 9.76 -12.64
N PRO A 14 -9.53 9.96 -13.88
CA PRO A 14 -9.10 8.86 -14.73
C PRO A 14 -8.06 7.93 -14.08
N GLU A 15 -7.10 8.49 -13.34
CA GLU A 15 -6.11 7.74 -12.58
C GLU A 15 -6.71 6.87 -11.47
N ALA A 16 -7.87 7.25 -10.94
CA ALA A 16 -8.59 6.51 -9.93
C ALA A 16 -9.37 5.32 -10.51
N ILE A 17 -9.52 5.22 -11.83
CA ILE A 17 -10.23 4.14 -12.50
C ILE A 17 -9.22 3.04 -12.86
N ILE A 18 -9.19 1.98 -12.07
CA ILE A 18 -8.27 0.85 -12.26
C ILE A 18 -8.91 -0.30 -13.05
N GLY A 19 -10.25 -0.34 -13.18
CA GLY A 19 -10.98 -1.39 -13.90
C GLY A 19 -11.36 -2.61 -13.04
N PRO A 20 -11.86 -3.68 -13.67
CA PRO A 20 -12.55 -4.76 -12.97
C PRO A 20 -11.61 -5.63 -12.10
N HIS A 21 -12.15 -6.11 -10.97
CA HIS A 21 -11.55 -7.12 -10.10
C HIS A 21 -12.44 -8.37 -10.10
N PRO A 22 -11.91 -9.60 -10.31
CA PRO A 22 -12.73 -10.80 -10.55
C PRO A 22 -13.75 -11.13 -9.47
N PHE A 23 -13.48 -10.72 -8.22
CA PHE A 23 -14.31 -11.04 -7.06
C PHE A 23 -14.97 -9.80 -6.43
N PHE A 24 -14.68 -8.59 -6.91
CA PHE A 24 -15.20 -7.38 -6.26
C PHE A 24 -16.50 -6.95 -6.94
N GLN A 25 -17.60 -7.00 -6.19
CA GLN A 25 -18.94 -6.69 -6.71
C GLN A 25 -19.26 -5.19 -6.69
N HIS A 26 -18.56 -4.42 -5.86
CA HIS A 26 -18.71 -2.97 -5.73
C HIS A 26 -17.68 -2.22 -6.57
N SER A 27 -17.54 -2.61 -7.84
CA SER A 27 -16.51 -2.04 -8.72
C SER A 27 -16.65 -0.54 -8.96
N TYR A 28 -17.68 0.14 -8.46
CA TYR A 28 -17.83 1.59 -8.59
C TYR A 28 -17.54 2.34 -7.31
N ASP A 29 -17.20 1.67 -6.21
CA ASP A 29 -16.88 2.35 -4.96
C ASP A 29 -15.49 2.98 -5.04
N CYS A 30 -15.40 4.23 -4.61
CA CYS A 30 -14.16 4.99 -4.64
C CYS A 30 -13.63 5.21 -3.23
N MET A 31 -12.41 4.75 -3.01
CA MET A 31 -11.68 4.90 -1.77
C MET A 31 -10.72 6.08 -1.85
N ALA A 32 -10.67 6.85 -0.76
CA ALA A 32 -9.55 7.75 -0.46
C ALA A 32 -9.21 7.61 1.03
N GLY A 33 -8.12 6.92 1.37
CA GLY A 33 -7.69 6.73 2.76
C GLY A 33 -7.02 5.37 2.99
N GLY A 34 -6.85 5.04 4.28
CA GLY A 34 -6.47 3.70 4.78
C GLY A 34 -5.05 3.20 4.44
N PRO A 35 -4.36 2.63 5.46
CA PRO A 35 -3.61 3.44 6.43
C PRO A 35 -2.69 4.47 5.74
N PRO A 36 -2.39 5.60 6.40
CA PRO A 36 -1.53 6.59 5.81
C PRO A 36 -0.05 6.35 6.11
N GLY A 37 0.80 6.47 5.09
CA GLY A 37 2.23 6.75 5.30
C GLY A 37 2.47 8.25 5.42
N ILE A 38 3.42 8.70 6.23
CA ILE A 38 3.72 10.13 6.40
C ILE A 38 5.22 10.37 6.34
N VAL A 39 5.67 11.39 5.61
CA VAL A 39 7.07 11.82 5.66
C VAL A 39 7.21 13.32 5.50
N ARG A 40 8.20 13.91 6.19
CA ARG A 40 8.58 15.31 6.00
C ARG A 40 9.75 15.42 5.02
N ALA A 41 9.59 16.21 3.95
CA ALA A 41 10.65 16.47 2.98
C ALA A 41 10.44 17.83 2.30
N ASN A 42 11.51 18.53 1.91
CA ASN A 42 11.43 19.79 1.14
C ASN A 42 10.49 20.85 1.75
N ASN A 43 10.51 20.99 3.08
CA ASN A 43 9.61 21.85 3.85
C ASN A 43 8.10 21.55 3.69
N ARG A 44 7.77 20.31 3.32
CA ARG A 44 6.41 19.78 3.19
C ARG A 44 6.25 18.53 4.06
N ILE A 45 5.01 18.25 4.43
CA ILE A 45 4.58 16.97 4.99
C ILE A 45 3.79 16.27 3.89
N TYR A 46 4.26 15.09 3.48
CA TYR A 46 3.58 14.23 2.53
C TYR A 46 2.77 13.19 3.28
N VAL A 47 1.56 12.91 2.79
CA VAL A 47 0.67 11.88 3.28
C VAL A 47 0.34 10.97 2.11
N PHE A 48 0.67 9.69 2.24
CA PHE A 48 0.42 8.63 1.28
C PHE A 48 -0.81 7.85 1.70
N PHE A 49 -1.66 7.45 0.77
CA PHE A 49 -2.89 6.72 1.08
C PHE A 49 -3.43 6.01 -0.16
N GLY A 50 -4.28 5.01 0.04
CA GLY A 50 -5.02 4.38 -1.06
C GLY A 50 -5.97 5.37 -1.73
N LEU A 51 -5.92 5.45 -3.07
CA LEU A 51 -6.76 6.31 -3.87
C LEU A 51 -7.34 5.54 -5.07
N GLY A 52 -8.65 5.59 -5.23
CA GLY A 52 -9.35 5.12 -6.43
C GLY A 52 -10.37 4.00 -6.23
N GLN A 53 -10.69 3.35 -7.34
CA GLN A 53 -11.82 2.43 -7.53
C GLN A 53 -11.56 1.09 -6.86
N ASN A 54 -11.79 0.99 -5.56
CA ASN A 54 -11.49 -0.16 -4.71
C ASN A 54 -11.67 -1.50 -5.47
N PRO A 55 -10.57 -2.16 -5.90
CA PRO A 55 -9.19 -2.00 -5.42
C PRO A 55 -8.43 -0.72 -5.87
N ALA A 56 -7.51 -0.19 -5.06
CA ALA A 56 -6.93 1.16 -5.28
C ALA A 56 -5.42 1.18 -5.60
N HIS A 57 -4.92 2.30 -6.12
CA HIS A 57 -3.48 2.55 -6.20
C HIS A 57 -3.01 3.44 -5.04
N LEU A 58 -1.69 3.55 -4.87
CA LEU A 58 -1.11 4.47 -3.90
C LEU A 58 -0.99 5.88 -4.49
N GLY A 59 -1.62 6.85 -3.84
CA GLY A 59 -1.51 8.28 -4.15
C GLY A 59 -0.86 9.06 -3.01
N CYS A 60 -0.69 10.38 -3.22
CA CYS A 60 -0.30 11.27 -2.14
C CYS A 60 -0.93 12.66 -2.21
N ARG A 61 -0.92 13.31 -1.04
CA ARG A 61 -1.10 14.75 -0.87
C ARG A 61 0.03 15.31 -0.05
N TYR A 62 0.24 16.61 -0.13
CA TYR A 62 1.18 17.30 0.74
C TYR A 62 0.58 18.54 1.38
N THR A 63 1.21 18.99 2.45
CA THR A 63 0.87 20.22 3.14
C THR A 63 2.12 20.94 3.65
N TYR A 64 1.98 22.25 3.88
CA TYR A 64 2.97 23.07 4.58
C TYR A 64 2.56 23.35 6.04
N ASN A 65 1.31 23.03 6.40
CA ASN A 65 0.70 23.36 7.69
C ASN A 65 -0.34 22.29 8.07
N GLU A 66 -1.17 22.53 9.08
CA GLU A 66 -2.12 21.53 9.58
C GLU A 66 -3.47 21.54 8.84
N SER A 67 -3.74 22.55 8.01
CA SER A 67 -5.11 22.84 7.54
C SER A 67 -5.34 22.64 6.05
N THR A 68 -4.31 22.78 5.21
CA THR A 68 -4.50 22.83 3.75
C THR A 68 -3.68 21.76 3.04
N PHE A 69 -4.35 20.87 2.34
CA PHE A 69 -3.70 19.81 1.55
C PHE A 69 -3.75 20.13 0.06
N TYR A 70 -2.67 19.80 -0.63
CA TYR A 70 -2.49 19.92 -2.06
C TYR A 70 -2.29 18.53 -2.65
N ASP A 71 -2.81 18.30 -3.85
CA ASP A 71 -2.55 17.07 -4.57
C ASP A 71 -1.09 17.01 -5.01
N CYS A 72 -0.49 15.82 -4.93
CA CYS A 72 0.79 15.54 -5.54
C CYS A 72 0.72 15.66 -7.07
N ALA A 73 1.85 15.96 -7.72
CA ALA A 73 1.93 16.01 -9.17
C ALA A 73 1.87 14.60 -9.79
N THR A 74 2.44 13.61 -9.10
CA THR A 74 2.42 12.21 -9.51
C THR A 74 1.12 11.57 -9.05
N THR A 75 0.29 11.17 -10.02
CA THR A 75 -1.05 10.63 -9.77
C THR A 75 -1.03 9.20 -9.25
N THR A 76 -0.09 8.38 -9.73
CA THR A 76 0.07 6.99 -9.31
C THR A 76 1.52 6.79 -8.87
N LEU A 77 1.74 6.44 -7.60
CA LEU A 77 3.10 6.29 -7.06
C LEU A 77 3.65 4.89 -7.30
N ILE A 78 2.80 3.87 -7.12
CA ILE A 78 3.11 2.46 -7.32
C ILE A 78 2.11 1.87 -8.32
N ASP A 79 2.63 1.23 -9.36
CA ASP A 79 1.84 0.38 -10.26
C ASP A 79 1.97 -1.06 -9.76
N GLY A 80 1.02 -1.51 -8.93
CA GLY A 80 0.97 -2.90 -8.50
C GLY A 80 0.73 -3.87 -9.67
N ALA A 81 0.55 -5.16 -9.37
CA ALA A 81 0.33 -6.17 -10.40
C ALA A 81 -0.85 -5.82 -11.33
N ARG A 82 -0.67 -6.03 -12.64
CA ARG A 82 -1.65 -5.63 -13.67
C ARG A 82 -2.79 -6.62 -13.88
N GLU A 83 -2.60 -7.86 -13.45
CA GLU A 83 -3.53 -8.97 -13.57
C GLU A 83 -3.67 -9.70 -12.23
N TYR A 84 -4.85 -10.29 -12.00
CA TYR A 84 -5.14 -11.03 -10.78
C TYR A 84 -4.38 -12.36 -10.71
N GLY A 85 -3.95 -12.90 -11.86
CA GLY A 85 -3.40 -14.24 -11.98
C GLY A 85 -4.46 -15.36 -11.91
N PRO A 86 -4.06 -16.63 -11.76
CA PRO A 86 -4.98 -17.78 -11.71
C PRO A 86 -5.91 -17.74 -10.50
N LEU A 87 -7.23 -17.88 -10.69
CA LEU A 87 -8.22 -17.72 -9.61
C LEU A 87 -8.05 -18.68 -8.43
N ASP A 88 -7.40 -19.82 -8.65
CA ASP A 88 -7.11 -20.87 -7.68
C ASP A 88 -5.73 -20.75 -7.03
N ALA A 89 -4.91 -19.77 -7.44
CA ALA A 89 -3.61 -19.54 -6.82
C ALA A 89 -3.75 -19.06 -5.37
N GLY A 90 -2.96 -19.65 -4.47
CA GLY A 90 -2.84 -19.24 -3.07
C GLY A 90 -1.44 -19.52 -2.54
N GLY A 91 -1.09 -18.95 -1.38
CA GLY A 91 0.27 -19.02 -0.85
C GLY A 91 1.28 -18.49 -1.88
N GLY A 92 2.46 -19.11 -1.94
CA GLY A 92 3.56 -18.62 -2.79
C GLY A 92 3.23 -18.55 -4.29
N ALA A 93 2.31 -19.37 -4.78
CA ALA A 93 1.86 -19.32 -6.17
C ALA A 93 1.13 -18.00 -6.52
N ALA A 94 0.58 -17.31 -5.52
CA ALA A 94 -0.08 -16.03 -5.67
C ALA A 94 0.88 -14.83 -5.55
N ASN A 95 2.12 -15.02 -5.09
CA ASN A 95 3.08 -13.94 -4.86
C ASN A 95 3.35 -13.06 -6.09
N PRO A 96 3.41 -13.54 -7.35
CA PRO A 96 3.59 -12.66 -8.51
C PRO A 96 2.45 -11.62 -8.70
N TYR A 97 1.36 -11.74 -7.96
CA TYR A 97 0.14 -10.93 -8.08
C TYR A 97 -0.24 -10.22 -6.76
N PHE A 98 0.69 -10.15 -5.79
CA PHE A 98 0.38 -9.82 -4.39
C PHE A 98 -0.18 -8.42 -4.14
N ASP A 99 0.00 -7.48 -5.06
CA ASP A 99 -0.49 -6.12 -4.96
C ASP A 99 -1.36 -5.76 -6.17
N PHE A 100 -2.10 -6.76 -6.68
CA PHE A 100 -2.98 -6.62 -7.83
C PHE A 100 -3.98 -5.48 -7.63
N ARG A 101 -3.62 -4.33 -8.22
CA ARG A 101 -4.40 -3.10 -8.21
C ARG A 101 -4.87 -2.64 -6.83
N PHE A 102 -4.28 -3.16 -5.74
CA PHE A 102 -4.53 -2.75 -4.37
C PHE A 102 -3.20 -2.51 -3.68
N VAL A 103 -2.89 -1.25 -3.45
CA VAL A 103 -1.70 -0.81 -2.72
C VAL A 103 -2.08 0.28 -1.73
N THR A 104 -1.72 0.09 -0.47
CA THR A 104 -1.84 1.12 0.58
C THR A 104 -0.52 1.23 1.33
N SER A 105 -0.23 2.36 1.97
CA SER A 105 1.07 2.60 2.61
C SER A 105 0.96 2.43 4.12
N ALA A 106 1.88 1.70 4.72
CA ALA A 106 1.90 1.54 6.17
C ALA A 106 2.87 2.50 6.84
N ASP A 107 4.08 2.66 6.30
CA ASP A 107 5.05 3.61 6.85
C ASP A 107 6.13 4.01 5.85
N VAL A 108 6.72 5.20 6.06
CA VAL A 108 7.78 5.77 5.22
C VAL A 108 8.90 6.36 6.07
N VAL A 109 10.14 5.96 5.78
CA VAL A 109 11.34 6.52 6.41
C VAL A 109 12.31 7.09 5.38
N GLN A 110 13.12 8.06 5.79
CA GLN A 110 14.20 8.58 4.98
C GLN A 110 15.54 8.06 5.50
N VAL A 111 16.32 7.37 4.65
CA VAL A 111 17.64 6.82 4.99
C VAL A 111 18.60 7.07 3.83
N GLY A 112 19.78 7.62 4.12
CA GLY A 112 20.83 7.80 3.10
C GLY A 112 20.41 8.68 1.90
N GLY A 113 19.48 9.61 2.10
CA GLY A 113 18.96 10.49 1.04
C GLY A 113 17.85 9.88 0.18
N LEU A 114 17.48 8.62 0.41
CA LEU A 114 16.33 7.96 -0.22
C LEU A 114 15.18 7.83 0.76
N PHE A 115 13.97 7.72 0.21
CA PHE A 115 12.76 7.38 0.94
C PHE A 115 12.48 5.90 0.72
N TYR A 116 12.13 5.21 1.80
CA TYR A 116 11.77 3.80 1.80
C TYR A 116 10.40 3.65 2.42
N MET A 117 9.58 2.80 1.81
CA MET A 117 8.20 2.58 2.21
C MET A 117 7.99 1.09 2.47
N ALA A 118 7.31 0.80 3.56
CA ALA A 118 6.57 -0.44 3.72
C ALA A 118 5.12 -0.20 3.29
N TYR A 119 4.60 -1.08 2.44
CA TYR A 119 3.26 -0.96 1.88
C TYR A 119 2.53 -2.29 1.98
N GLU A 120 1.21 -2.20 2.16
CA GLU A 120 0.31 -3.33 2.09
C GLU A 120 -0.09 -3.57 0.64
N GLY A 121 0.06 -4.81 0.21
CA GLY A 121 -0.49 -5.32 -1.05
C GLY A 121 -1.60 -6.31 -0.75
N ILE A 122 -2.66 -6.24 -1.54
CA ILE A 122 -3.72 -7.25 -1.53
C ILE A 122 -3.87 -7.82 -2.93
N ARG A 123 -3.96 -9.14 -3.02
CA ARG A 123 -4.35 -9.80 -4.26
C ARG A 123 -5.87 -9.90 -4.42
N GLY A 124 -6.59 -10.12 -3.32
CA GLY A 124 -8.06 -10.22 -3.26
C GLY A 124 -8.53 -11.32 -2.29
N PRO A 125 -9.71 -11.93 -2.49
CA PRO A 125 -10.15 -13.06 -1.68
C PRO A 125 -9.55 -14.37 -2.19
N SER A 126 -9.19 -15.27 -1.27
CA SER A 126 -8.71 -16.64 -1.61
C SER A 126 -9.79 -17.53 -2.23
N ASN A 127 -11.07 -17.19 -2.08
CA ASN A 127 -12.19 -17.77 -2.81
C ASN A 127 -13.42 -16.85 -2.72
N ASN A 128 -14.41 -17.00 -3.62
CA ASN A 128 -15.59 -16.12 -3.65
C ASN A 128 -16.54 -16.29 -2.44
N GLY A 129 -16.37 -17.33 -1.61
CA GLY A 129 -17.28 -17.64 -0.51
C GLY A 129 -17.02 -16.87 0.78
N ILE A 130 -15.87 -16.20 0.92
CA ILE A 130 -15.46 -15.56 2.18
C ILE A 130 -15.98 -14.12 2.36
N GLY A 131 -16.47 -13.50 1.28
CA GLY A 131 -17.08 -12.16 1.31
C GLY A 131 -16.14 -11.00 1.68
N ARG A 132 -14.82 -11.20 1.68
CA ARG A 132 -13.80 -10.16 1.96
C ARG A 132 -12.48 -10.50 1.28
N ASP A 133 -11.64 -9.50 1.05
CA ASP A 133 -10.25 -9.77 0.71
C ASP A 133 -9.52 -10.38 1.90
N ASN A 134 -8.70 -11.39 1.63
CA ASN A 134 -7.92 -12.06 2.67
C ASN A 134 -6.53 -12.47 2.22
N GLN A 135 -6.12 -12.17 1.00
CA GLN A 135 -4.79 -12.47 0.51
C GLN A 135 -3.89 -11.24 0.67
N PHE A 136 -3.51 -10.98 1.92
CA PHE A 136 -2.67 -9.84 2.31
C PHE A 136 -1.19 -10.19 2.28
N ALA A 137 -0.35 -9.20 1.97
CA ALA A 137 1.09 -9.28 2.10
C ALA A 137 1.73 -7.90 2.33
N LEU A 138 3.03 -7.91 2.62
CA LEU A 138 3.84 -6.71 2.80
C LEU A 138 4.84 -6.58 1.65
N GLY A 139 4.98 -5.37 1.11
CA GLY A 139 5.99 -5.02 0.13
C GLY A 139 6.88 -3.86 0.60
N PHE A 140 8.05 -3.74 -0.02
CA PHE A 140 8.92 -2.57 0.08
C PHE A 140 9.00 -1.81 -1.24
N ALA A 141 9.13 -0.50 -1.15
CA ALA A 141 9.43 0.36 -2.29
C ALA A 141 10.37 1.51 -1.87
N ARG A 142 11.03 2.14 -2.85
CA ARG A 142 11.89 3.30 -2.61
C ARG A 142 11.72 4.40 -3.65
N ALA A 143 12.03 5.63 -3.26
CA ALA A 143 12.07 6.77 -4.18
C ALA A 143 13.12 7.81 -3.75
N ALA A 144 13.60 8.61 -4.70
CA ALA A 144 14.45 9.78 -4.39
C ALA A 144 13.61 11.02 -4.00
N ASN A 145 12.34 11.06 -4.39
CA ASN A 145 11.40 12.13 -4.09
C ASN A 145 10.04 11.53 -3.69
N PRO A 146 9.42 11.97 -2.58
CA PRO A 146 8.10 11.51 -2.16
C PRO A 146 7.03 11.62 -3.25
N ASP A 147 7.05 12.70 -4.03
CA ASP A 147 6.14 12.97 -5.15
C ASP A 147 6.80 12.55 -6.48
N SER A 148 7.01 11.25 -6.63
CA SER A 148 7.52 10.62 -7.85
C SER A 148 7.06 9.17 -7.93
N ARG A 149 7.41 8.47 -9.01
CA ARG A 149 7.21 7.01 -9.09
C ARG A 149 8.16 6.30 -8.11
N TRP A 150 7.62 5.33 -7.38
CA TRP A 150 8.37 4.51 -6.45
C TRP A 150 8.81 3.20 -7.11
N GLU A 151 10.08 2.84 -6.91
CA GLU A 151 10.66 1.57 -7.35
C GLU A 151 10.32 0.49 -6.33
N MET A 152 9.53 -0.51 -6.72
CA MET A 152 9.22 -1.67 -5.87
C MET A 152 10.44 -2.57 -5.71
N TYR A 153 10.60 -3.16 -4.53
CA TYR A 153 11.64 -4.13 -4.26
C TYR A 153 11.37 -5.42 -5.05
N PRO A 154 12.34 -5.93 -5.86
CA PRO A 154 12.11 -7.11 -6.69
C PRO A 154 11.77 -8.39 -5.93
N GLY A 155 12.09 -8.44 -4.63
CA GLY A 155 11.80 -9.57 -3.75
C GLY A 155 10.47 -9.45 -3.01
N ASN A 156 9.58 -8.55 -3.40
CA ASN A 156 8.24 -8.50 -2.83
C ASN A 156 7.40 -9.75 -3.22
N PRO A 157 6.49 -10.23 -2.35
CA PRO A 157 6.27 -9.77 -0.98
C PRO A 157 7.40 -10.19 -0.01
N VAL A 158 7.65 -9.38 1.02
CA VAL A 158 8.87 -9.46 1.85
C VAL A 158 8.73 -10.30 3.12
N LEU A 159 7.51 -10.69 3.49
CA LEU A 159 7.23 -11.49 4.68
C LEU A 159 6.32 -12.66 4.36
N GLY A 160 6.96 -13.81 4.08
CA GLY A 160 6.25 -15.03 3.75
C GLY A 160 5.45 -14.92 2.46
N ASP A 161 4.58 -15.89 2.27
CA ASP A 161 3.66 -15.93 1.14
C ASP A 161 2.37 -15.18 1.45
N VAL A 162 1.68 -14.77 0.40
CA VAL A 162 0.32 -14.21 0.48
C VAL A 162 -0.63 -15.17 1.22
N ALA A 163 -1.27 -14.71 2.29
CA ALA A 163 -2.14 -15.53 3.16
C ALA A 163 -3.24 -14.71 3.85
N ASP A 164 -4.21 -15.42 4.47
CA ASP A 164 -5.23 -14.85 5.39
C ASP A 164 -4.55 -14.36 6.66
N ASN A 165 -4.01 -13.14 6.59
CA ASN A 165 -3.28 -12.50 7.66
C ASN A 165 -3.62 -11.02 7.69
N TRP A 166 -4.68 -10.68 8.45
CA TRP A 166 -5.09 -9.29 8.62
C TRP A 166 -3.97 -8.50 9.31
N GLY A 167 -3.50 -7.44 8.64
CA GLY A 167 -2.55 -6.49 9.22
C GLY A 167 -1.08 -6.82 9.02
N VAL A 168 -0.72 -7.88 8.29
CA VAL A 168 0.68 -8.10 7.86
C VAL A 168 1.20 -6.94 7.01
N GLY A 169 0.31 -6.32 6.23
CA GLY A 169 0.61 -5.14 5.43
C GLY A 169 0.75 -3.86 6.24
N HIS A 170 0.17 -3.79 7.45
CA HIS A 170 0.26 -2.64 8.34
C HIS A 170 1.56 -2.66 9.16
N ALA A 171 2.68 -2.40 8.48
CA ALA A 171 4.00 -2.35 9.08
C ALA A 171 4.42 -0.95 9.54
N ASP A 172 5.01 -0.87 10.73
CA ASP A 172 5.59 0.36 11.29
C ASP A 172 7.13 0.23 11.33
N ILE A 173 7.87 1.23 10.84
CA ILE A 173 9.33 1.26 10.83
C ILE A 173 9.84 2.23 11.89
N VAL A 174 10.76 1.77 12.73
CA VAL A 174 11.42 2.60 13.75
C VAL A 174 12.92 2.48 13.61
N ILE A 175 13.61 3.62 13.59
CA ILE A 175 15.07 3.68 13.59
C ILE A 175 15.52 4.20 14.96
N VAL A 176 16.24 3.37 15.71
CA VAL A 176 16.76 3.71 17.04
C VAL A 176 18.19 3.21 17.18
N ASP A 177 19.08 4.08 17.67
CA ASP A 177 20.51 3.80 17.86
C ASP A 177 21.20 3.18 16.63
N GLY A 178 20.82 3.65 15.43
CA GLY A 178 21.37 3.18 14.16
C GLY A 178 20.85 1.81 13.70
N VAL A 179 19.91 1.20 14.42
CA VAL A 179 19.25 -0.04 14.03
C VAL A 179 17.84 0.26 13.50
N THR A 180 17.52 -0.29 12.33
CA THR A 180 16.18 -0.19 11.74
C THR A 180 15.37 -1.42 12.14
N TYR A 181 14.22 -1.19 12.76
CA TYR A 181 13.24 -2.21 13.09
C TYR A 181 11.98 -1.99 12.29
N MET A 182 11.29 -3.09 11.97
CA MET A 182 9.95 -3.09 11.42
C MET A 182 9.06 -3.98 12.28
N TYR A 183 7.87 -3.48 12.60
CA TYR A 183 6.86 -4.18 13.38
C TYR A 183 5.64 -4.45 12.52
N THR A 184 5.17 -5.69 12.47
CA THR A 184 3.95 -6.03 11.72
C THR A 184 3.30 -7.34 12.23
N ALA A 185 2.04 -7.62 11.85
CA ALA A 185 1.31 -8.80 12.30
C ALA A 185 1.88 -10.10 11.72
N THR A 186 2.58 -10.87 12.54
CA THR A 186 3.23 -12.13 12.19
C THR A 186 3.44 -13.02 13.44
N PRO A 187 2.57 -14.02 13.71
CA PRO A 187 1.29 -14.32 13.04
C PRO A 187 0.20 -13.26 13.32
N GLU A 188 -0.95 -13.36 12.65
CA GLU A 188 -2.06 -12.35 12.63
C GLU A 188 -2.33 -11.61 13.95
N LEU A 189 -2.30 -12.32 15.09
CA LEU A 189 -2.64 -11.74 16.40
C LEU A 189 -1.43 -11.28 17.23
N ILE A 190 -0.21 -11.34 16.68
CA ILE A 190 1.04 -10.99 17.37
C ILE A 190 1.84 -10.04 16.49
N ARG A 191 2.30 -8.93 17.05
CA ARG A 191 3.25 -8.05 16.37
C ARG A 191 4.65 -8.68 16.41
N GLY A 192 5.09 -9.19 15.26
CA GLY A 192 6.46 -9.58 15.04
C GLY A 192 7.37 -8.35 14.97
N ARG A 193 8.63 -8.54 15.37
CA ARG A 193 9.69 -7.53 15.28
C ARG A 193 10.79 -8.05 14.37
N TYR A 194 11.05 -7.31 13.30
CA TYR A 194 12.07 -7.59 12.31
C TYR A 194 13.17 -6.55 12.39
N ARG A 195 14.42 -6.97 12.28
CA ARG A 195 15.54 -6.06 12.04
C ARG A 195 15.73 -5.94 10.53
N LEU A 196 15.75 -4.73 10.01
CA LEU A 196 16.03 -4.45 8.61
C LEU A 196 17.50 -4.06 8.45
N ASP A 197 18.17 -4.68 7.49
CA ASP A 197 19.54 -4.36 7.12
C ASP A 197 19.55 -3.78 5.70
N TRP A 198 19.99 -2.53 5.57
CA TRP A 198 20.14 -1.86 4.28
C TRP A 198 21.31 -2.48 3.50
N ARG A 199 21.06 -2.90 2.25
CA ARG A 199 22.07 -3.50 1.36
C ARG A 199 22.09 -2.81 0.00
#